data_AF-A0A972NMV7-F1
#
_entry.id   AF-A0A972NMV7-F1
#
_cell.length_a   1.000
_cell.length_b   1.000
_cell.length_c   1.000
_cell.angle_alpha   90.00
_cell.angle_beta   90.00
_cell.angle_gamma   90.00
#
_symmetry.space_group_name_H-M   'P 1'
#
loop_
_entity.id
_entity.type
_entity.pdbx_description
1 polymer ?
#
loop_
_entity_poly.entity_id
_entity_poly.type
_entity_poly.pdbx_seq_one_letter_code
_entity_poly.pdbx_strand_id
1 'polypeptide(L)'
;MPTVRKPTDEALALERVVNAARAVQAALAALQPHFASDGDGQPSTLELVAFEVAMQELKDAREAFDILMSRTSGENPTARHL
;
A
#
# COMPACT_ATOMS: atom_id res chain seq x y z
N MET A 1 31.19 -2.69 14.91
CA MET A 1 30.36 -1.80 14.08
C MET A 1 29.30 -2.68 13.42
N PRO A 2 28.01 -2.61 13.81
CA PRO A 2 26.99 -3.39 13.12
C PRO A 2 26.80 -2.80 11.72
N THR A 3 27.03 -3.60 10.69
CA THR A 3 26.79 -3.21 9.30
C THR A 3 25.28 -3.09 9.08
N VAL A 4 24.79 -1.87 8.87
CA VAL A 4 23.40 -1.64 8.45
C VAL A 4 23.22 -2.30 7.08
N ARG A 5 22.46 -3.39 7.05
CA ARG A 5 22.10 -4.07 5.80
C ARG A 5 21.07 -3.20 5.08
N LYS A 6 21.31 -2.89 3.80
CA LYS A 6 20.32 -2.20 2.98
C LYS A 6 19.06 -3.09 2.88
N PRO A 7 17.84 -2.52 3.00
CA PRO A 7 16.62 -3.28 2.78
C PRO A 7 16.61 -3.84 1.36
N THR A 8 16.05 -5.04 1.18
CA THR A 8 15.86 -5.62 -0.16
C THR A 8 14.70 -4.93 -0.87
N ASP A 9 14.61 -5.08 -2.20
CA ASP A 9 13.54 -4.49 -2.99
C ASP A 9 12.16 -5.00 -2.53
N GLU A 10 12.07 -6.24 -2.06
CA GLU A 10 10.86 -6.81 -1.46
C GLU A 10 10.47 -6.13 -0.16
N ALA A 11 11.45 -5.83 0.71
CA ALA A 11 11.21 -5.13 1.96
C ALA A 11 10.71 -3.70 1.71
N LEU A 12 11.30 -2.99 0.75
CA LEU A 12 10.86 -1.65 0.36
C LEU A 12 9.45 -1.66 -0.26
N ALA A 13 9.15 -2.65 -1.10
CA ALA A 13 7.83 -2.81 -1.68
C ALA A 13 6.76 -3.07 -0.61
N LEU A 14 7.08 -3.92 0.38
CA LEU A 14 6.19 -4.18 1.51
C LEU A 14 6.01 -2.94 2.40
N GLU A 15 7.07 -2.18 2.67
CA GLU A 15 7.00 -0.91 3.39
C GLU A 15 6.06 0.08 2.69
N ARG A 16 6.12 0.16 1.36
CA ARG A 16 5.19 1.00 0.58
C ARG A 16 3.73 0.56 0.78
N VAL A 17 3.44 -0.74 0.72
CA VAL A 17 2.09 -1.28 0.96
C VAL A 17 1.59 -0.90 2.37
N VAL A 18 2.45 -1.05 3.39
CA VAL A 18 2.10 -0.68 4.79
C VAL A 18 1.82 0.81 4.92
N ASN A 19 2.62 1.66 4.29
CA ASN A 19 2.42 3.11 4.33
C ASN A 19 1.12 3.52 3.63
N ALA A 20 0.81 2.94 2.47
CA ALA A 20 -0.44 3.20 1.78
C ALA A 20 -1.66 2.74 2.60
N ALA A 21 -1.59 1.57 3.24
CA ALA A 21 -2.65 1.08 4.12
C ALA A 21 -2.89 2.01 5.33
N ARG A 22 -1.81 2.57 5.89
CA ARG A 22 -1.92 3.58 6.96
C ARG A 22 -2.59 4.87 6.48
N ALA A 23 -2.31 5.30 5.26
CA ALA A 23 -2.97 6.47 4.66
C ALA A 23 -4.49 6.24 4.50
N VAL A 24 -4.89 5.05 4.06
CA VAL A 24 -6.32 4.66 3.97
C VAL A 24 -6.98 4.71 5.35
N GLN A 25 -6.32 4.16 6.39
CA GLN A 25 -6.84 4.22 7.76
C GLN A 25 -7.00 5.64 8.26
N ALA A 26 -6.03 6.53 7.97
CA ALA A 26 -6.11 7.94 8.34
C ALA A 26 -7.27 8.66 7.65
N ALA A 27 -7.46 8.43 6.34
CA ALA A 27 -8.58 9.00 5.59
C ALA A 27 -9.93 8.50 6.12
N LEU A 28 -10.05 7.20 6.45
CA LEU A 28 -11.25 6.67 7.10
C LEU A 28 -11.49 7.30 8.48
N ALA A 29 -10.45 7.53 9.27
CA ALA A 29 -10.57 8.21 10.57
C ALA A 29 -11.08 9.65 10.43
N ALA A 30 -10.69 10.36 9.37
CA ALA A 30 -11.24 11.67 9.07
C ALA A 30 -12.73 11.62 8.67
N LEU A 31 -13.18 10.51 8.06
CA LEU A 31 -14.59 10.33 7.67
C LEU A 31 -15.50 9.91 8.85
N GLN A 32 -14.96 9.25 9.88
CA GLN A 32 -15.73 8.72 11.02
C GLN A 32 -16.66 9.74 11.72
N PRO A 33 -16.27 11.00 11.99
CA PRO A 33 -17.14 11.99 12.62
C PRO A 33 -18.42 12.28 11.83
N HIS A 34 -18.39 12.19 10.50
CA HIS A 34 -19.54 12.45 9.63
C HIS A 34 -20.60 11.35 9.70
N PHE A 35 -20.23 10.17 10.20
CA PHE A 35 -21.13 9.03 10.41
C PHE A 35 -21.62 8.90 11.86
N ALA A 36 -21.20 9.80 12.76
CA ALA A 36 -21.63 9.81 14.15
C ALA A 36 -23.06 10.35 14.28
N SER A 37 -23.77 9.97 15.36
CA SER A 37 -25.18 10.29 15.56
C SER A 37 -25.51 11.78 15.64
N ASP A 38 -24.51 12.61 15.94
CA ASP A 38 -24.58 14.08 16.03
C ASP A 38 -23.85 14.79 14.87
N GLY A 39 -23.35 14.04 13.89
CA GLY A 39 -22.63 14.59 12.74
C GLY A 39 -23.57 15.31 11.78
N ASP A 40 -23.06 16.36 11.15
CA ASP A 40 -23.67 17.12 10.05
C ASP A 40 -23.87 16.30 8.76
N GLY A 41 -23.55 15.00 8.82
CA GLY A 41 -24.10 13.94 7.97
C GLY A 41 -23.42 13.78 6.61
N GLN A 42 -22.60 14.74 6.18
CA GLN A 42 -21.95 14.67 4.87
C GLN A 42 -20.45 15.01 4.92
N PRO A 43 -19.57 14.03 4.65
CA PRO A 43 -18.15 14.32 4.50
C PRO A 43 -17.91 15.27 3.34
N SER A 44 -16.89 16.12 3.48
CA SER A 44 -16.51 17.06 2.45
C SER A 44 -15.97 16.34 1.21
N THR A 45 -16.13 16.96 0.04
CA THR A 45 -15.53 16.46 -1.21
C THR A 45 -14.02 16.25 -1.07
N LEU A 46 -13.33 17.08 -0.28
CA LEU A 46 -11.90 16.95 -0.06
C LEU A 46 -11.55 15.66 0.71
N GLU A 47 -12.31 15.32 1.75
CA GLU A 47 -12.10 14.09 2.51
C GLU A 47 -12.38 12.84 1.67
N LEU A 48 -13.41 12.88 0.82
CA LEU A 48 -13.71 11.81 -0.12
C LEU A 48 -12.59 11.62 -1.16
N VAL A 49 -12.09 12.71 -1.74
CA VAL A 49 -10.95 12.66 -2.67
C VAL A 49 -9.69 12.13 -1.96
N ALA A 50 -9.42 12.55 -0.73
CA ALA A 50 -8.29 12.06 0.05
C ALA A 50 -8.38 10.55 0.30
N PHE A 51 -9.59 10.04 0.58
CA PHE A 51 -9.84 8.60 0.71
C PHE A 51 -9.64 7.85 -0.60
N GLU A 52 -10.16 8.36 -1.72
CA GLU A 52 -9.97 7.77 -3.05
C GLU A 52 -8.50 7.69 -3.45
N VAL A 53 -7.75 8.77 -3.24
CA VAL A 53 -6.30 8.82 -3.52
C VAL A 53 -5.54 7.80 -2.68
N ALA A 54 -5.84 7.69 -1.38
CA ALA A 54 -5.20 6.70 -0.52
C ALA A 54 -5.51 5.25 -0.95
N MET A 55 -6.74 4.98 -1.37
CA MET A 55 -7.15 3.67 -1.89
C MET A 55 -6.46 3.33 -3.20
N GLN A 56 -6.31 4.30 -4.09
CA GLN A 56 -5.59 4.11 -5.35
C GLN A 56 -4.10 3.82 -5.10
N GLU A 57 -3.45 4.55 -4.20
CA GLU A 57 -2.05 4.32 -3.85
C GLU A 57 -1.85 2.92 -3.21
N LEU A 58 -2.80 2.46 -2.39
CA LEU A 58 -2.74 1.11 -1.83
C LEU A 58 -2.84 0.02 -2.91
N LYS A 59 -3.72 0.22 -3.90
CA LYS A 59 -3.85 -0.68 -5.05
C LYS A 59 -2.55 -0.72 -5.84
N ASP A 60 -1.97 0.44 -6.16
CA ASP A 60 -0.74 0.55 -6.95
C ASP A 60 0.48 -0.02 -6.20
N ALA A 61 0.53 0.15 -4.88
CA ALA A 61 1.56 -0.44 -4.04
C ALA A 61 1.51 -1.97 -4.05
N ARG A 62 0.30 -2.53 -3.96
CA ARG A 62 0.10 -3.98 -3.98
C ARG A 62 0.40 -4.58 -5.36
N GLU A 63 -0.04 -3.95 -6.43
CA GLU A 63 0.26 -4.41 -7.79
C GLU A 63 1.77 -4.41 -8.06
N ALA A 64 2.49 -3.36 -7.65
CA ALA A 64 3.95 -3.31 -7.78
C ALA A 64 4.64 -4.44 -6.98
N PHE A 65 4.14 -4.74 -5.77
CA PHE A 65 4.64 -5.86 -4.98
C PHE A 65 4.38 -7.22 -5.65
N ASP A 66 3.17 -7.45 -6.16
CA ASP A 66 2.80 -8.70 -6.82
C ASP A 66 3.63 -8.92 -8.11
N ILE A 67 3.91 -7.86 -8.87
CA ILE A 67 4.81 -7.91 -10.04
C ILE A 67 6.23 -8.30 -9.61
N LEU A 68 6.74 -7.73 -8.51
CA LEU A 68 8.07 -8.06 -7.99
C LEU A 68 8.14 -9.54 -7.57
N MET A 69 7.15 -10.05 -6.85
CA MET A 69 7.09 -11.45 -6.40
C MET A 69 6.98 -12.42 -7.58
N SER A 70 6.25 -12.04 -8.63
CA SER A 70 6.12 -12.84 -9.84
C SER A 70 7.45 -12.96 -10.60
N ARG A 71 8.30 -11.92 -10.55
CA ARG A 71 9.64 -11.94 -11.17
C ARG A 71 10.63 -12.78 -10.36
N THR A 72 10.63 -12.66 -9.04
CA THR A 72 11.55 -13.43 -8.17
C THR A 72 11.23 -14.93 -8.17
N SER A 73 9.98 -15.31 -8.40
CA SER A 73 9.57 -16.72 -8.58
C SER A 73 9.96 -17.30 -9.96
N GLY A 74 10.24 -16.46 -10.95
CA GLY A 74 10.52 -16.85 -12.34
C GLY A 74 11.97 -17.25 -12.65
N GLU A 75 12.91 -17.12 -11.73
CA GLU A 75 14.31 -17.52 -11.94
C GLU A 75 14.55 -19.01 -11.61
N ASN A 76 14.19 -19.89 -12.55
CA ASN A 76 14.99 -21.10 -12.79
C ASN A 76 15.10 -21.42 -14.30
N PRO A 77 16.02 -20.76 -15.03
CA PRO A 77 16.32 -21.09 -16.42
C PRO A 77 17.32 -22.26 -16.62
N THR A 78 17.63 -23.08 -15.61
CA THR A 78 18.68 -24.12 -15.71
C THR A 78 18.19 -25.55 -15.44
N ALA A 79 17.10 -25.96 -16.09
CA ALA A 79 16.78 -27.37 -16.32
C ALA A 79 16.37 -27.66 -17.78
N ARG A 80 16.87 -26.85 -18.73
CA ARG A 80 16.80 -27.11 -20.17
C ARG A 80 18.18 -27.12 -20.79
N HIS A 81 19.05 -27.99 -20.27
CA HIS A 81 20.15 -28.59 -21.03
C HIS A 81 20.68 -29.73 -20.16
N LEU A 82 20.18 -30.93 -20.44
CA LEU A 82 20.90 -32.20 -20.62
C LEU A 82 19.85 -33.32 -20.68
#